data_AF-A0A1W9WBE9-F1
#
_entry.id   AF-A0A1W9WBE9-F1
#
_cell.length_a   1.000
_cell.length_b   1.000
_cell.length_c   1.000
_cell.angle_alpha   90.00
_cell.angle_beta   90.00
_cell.angle_gamma   90.00
#
_symmetry.space_group_name_H-M   'P 1'
#
loop_
_entity.id
_entity.type
_entity.pdbx_description
1 polymer ?
#
loop_
_entity_poly.entity_id
_entity_poly.type
_entity_poly.pdbx_seq_one_letter_code
_entity_poly.pdbx_strand_id
1 'polypeptide(L)' 'MKQKTLCIDFDDTLRSRWDDSPIVGAAEALSKLKQEGYRIVIGSARINPKLWGDLVHFRIKDIKNWLDEHNIPYDDIVVY' A
#
# COMPACT_ATOMS: atom_id res chain seq x y z
N MET A 1 -10.03 -20.86 -10.56
CA MET A 1 -10.44 -20.33 -9.24
C MET A 1 -10.47 -18.81 -9.33
N LYS A 2 -11.41 -18.13 -8.65
CA LYS A 2 -11.46 -16.66 -8.65
C LYS A 2 -10.28 -16.10 -7.86
N GLN A 3 -9.53 -15.16 -8.43
CA GLN A 3 -8.45 -14.47 -7.73
C GLN A 3 -9.00 -13.73 -6.51
N LYS A 4 -8.34 -13.88 -5.35
CA LYS A 4 -8.67 -13.16 -4.13
C LYS A 4 -7.93 -11.83 -4.09
N THR A 5 -8.56 -10.80 -3.52
CA THR A 5 -7.97 -9.47 -3.36
C THR A 5 -7.83 -9.15 -1.87
N LEU A 6 -6.66 -8.67 -1.48
CA LEU A 6 -6.39 -8.16 -0.13
C LEU A 6 -6.16 -6.65 -0.22
N CYS A 7 -6.91 -5.90 0.57
CA CYS A 7 -6.69 -4.47 0.77
C CYS A 7 -5.83 -4.27 2.01
N ILE A 8 -4.67 -3.67 1.84
CA ILE A 8 -3.66 -3.50 2.89
C ILE A 8 -3.55 -2.01 3.23
N ASP A 9 -3.58 -1.70 4.52
CA ASP A 9 -3.34 -0.35 5.01
C ASP A 9 -1.86 0.06 4.84
N PHE A 10 -1.56 1.35 4.92
CA PHE A 10 -0.22 1.88 4.66
C PHE A 10 0.54 2.26 5.93
N ASP A 11 0.07 3.26 6.67
CA ASP A 11 0.75 3.75 7.88
C ASP A 11 0.67 2.74 9.02
N ASP A 12 1.80 2.45 9.66
CA ASP A 12 2.00 1.45 10.72
C ASP A 12 1.60 0.00 10.35
N THR A 13 1.26 -0.25 9.07
CA THR A 13 1.06 -1.58 8.50
C THR A 13 2.18 -1.95 7.55
N LEU A 14 2.55 -1.03 6.64
CA LEU A 14 3.66 -1.19 5.69
C LEU A 14 4.80 -0.22 5.99
N ARG A 15 4.48 1.02 6.40
CA ARG A 15 5.45 2.09 6.70
C ARG A 15 5.32 2.55 8.14
N SER A 16 6.38 2.50 8.91
CA SER A 16 6.48 3.08 10.25
C SER A 16 6.26 4.60 10.19
N ARG A 17 5.34 5.14 10.98
CA ARG A 17 5.19 6.61 11.12
C ARG A 17 6.29 7.26 11.94
N TRP A 18 7.13 6.48 12.62
CA TRP A 18 8.20 6.99 13.48
C TRP A 18 9.43 7.41 12.69
N ASP A 19 9.84 6.58 11.73
CA ASP A 19 11.12 6.73 11.00
C ASP A 19 10.99 6.48 9.49
N ASP A 20 9.76 6.37 8.98
CA ASP A 20 9.44 6.06 7.58
C ASP A 20 10.06 4.76 7.04
N SER A 21 10.56 3.89 7.93
CA SER A 21 11.09 2.58 7.56
C SER A 21 9.98 1.58 7.23
N PRO A 22 10.25 0.55 6.41
CA PRO A 22 9.32 -0.55 6.21
C PRO A 22 9.10 -1.34 7.49
N ILE A 23 7.85 -1.74 7.73
CA ILE A 23 7.53 -2.71 8.77
C ILE A 23 8.22 -4.04 8.43
N VAL A 24 8.96 -4.58 9.41
CA VAL A 24 9.77 -5.79 9.26
C VAL A 24 8.90 -6.95 8.75
N GLY A 25 9.35 -7.59 7.66
CA GLY A 25 8.67 -8.73 7.04
C GLY A 25 7.52 -8.37 6.09
N ALA A 26 7.12 -7.10 5.98
CA ALA A 26 6.01 -6.69 5.12
C ALA A 26 6.26 -7.05 3.64
N ALA A 27 7.43 -6.71 3.10
CA ALA A 27 7.79 -7.01 1.71
C ALA A 27 7.77 -8.52 1.41
N GLU A 28 8.29 -9.33 2.33
CA GLU A 28 8.33 -10.80 2.21
C GLU A 28 6.92 -11.40 2.24
N ALA A 29 6.10 -10.97 3.21
CA ALA A 29 4.72 -11.44 3.34
C ALA A 29 3.89 -11.13 2.09
N LEU A 30 3.96 -9.89 1.59
CA LEU A 30 3.23 -9.49 0.38
C LEU A 30 3.77 -10.21 -0.87
N SER A 31 5.08 -10.44 -0.96
CA SER A 31 5.67 -11.25 -2.05
C SER A 31 5.11 -12.67 -2.06
N LYS A 32 5.04 -13.32 -0.89
CA LYS A 32 4.47 -14.66 -0.75
C LYS A 32 3.00 -14.70 -1.12
N LEU A 33 2.21 -13.72 -0.68
CA LEU A 33 0.80 -13.62 -1.06
C LEU A 33 0.63 -13.45 -2.58
N LYS A 34 1.46 -12.64 -3.25
CA LYS A 34 1.42 -12.56 -4.71
C LYS A 34 1.80 -13.89 -5.39
N GLN A 35 2.77 -14.63 -4.87
CA GLN A 35 3.13 -15.96 -5.37
C GLN A 35 1.98 -16.97 -5.21
N GLU A 36 1.19 -16.85 -4.14
CA GLU A 36 -0.04 -17.63 -3.92
C GLU A 36 -1.22 -17.16 -4.80
N GLY A 37 -1.02 -16.14 -5.63
CA GLY A 37 -1.99 -15.65 -6.61
C GLY A 37 -2.92 -14.55 -6.08
N TYR A 38 -2.67 -13.98 -4.90
CA TYR A 38 -3.46 -12.86 -4.40
C TYR A 38 -3.16 -11.57 -5.18
N ARG A 39 -4.21 -10.77 -5.43
CA ARG A 39 -4.08 -9.37 -5.82
C ARG A 39 -3.94 -8.53 -4.56
N ILE A 40 -2.93 -7.68 -4.50
CA ILE A 40 -2.65 -6.79 -3.38
C ILE A 40 -3.01 -5.36 -3.78
N VAL A 41 -3.95 -4.74 -3.06
CA VAL A 41 -4.29 -3.34 -3.25
C VAL A 41 -3.99 -2.54 -2.00
N ILE A 42 -3.48 -1.33 -2.17
CA ILE A 42 -3.17 -0.42 -1.08
C ILE A 42 -4.38 0.50 -0.88
N GLY A 43 -4.94 0.49 0.33
CA GLY A 43 -5.96 1.44 0.77
C GLY A 43 -5.43 2.22 1.95
N SER A 44 -5.65 3.52 2.01
CA SER A 44 -5.18 4.32 3.14
C SER A 44 -6.06 5.54 3.39
N ALA A 45 -6.15 5.96 4.65
CA ALA A 45 -6.78 7.23 4.99
C ALA A 45 -6.09 8.44 4.34
N ARG A 46 -4.83 8.31 3.90
CA ARG A 46 -4.10 9.33 3.10
C ARG A 46 -4.78 9.64 1.78
N ILE A 47 -5.53 8.70 1.21
CA ILE A 47 -6.13 8.83 -0.12
C ILE A 47 -7.66 8.97 -0.05
N ASN A 48 -8.19 9.39 1.10
CA ASN A 48 -9.60 9.72 1.27
C ASN A 48 -9.88 11.16 0.79
N PRO A 49 -10.62 11.37 -0.31
CA PRO A 49 -10.90 12.69 -0.87
C PRO A 49 -11.80 13.53 0.04
N LYS A 50 -12.59 12.92 0.94
CA LYS A 50 -13.39 13.67 1.92
C LYS A 50 -12.53 14.35 2.98
N LEU A 51 -11.34 13.82 3.24
CA LEU A 51 -10.40 14.39 4.21
C LEU A 51 -9.38 15.32 3.53
N TRP A 52 -8.96 15.00 2.31
CA TRP A 52 -7.81 15.63 1.68
C TRP A 52 -8.11 16.38 0.38
N GLY A 53 -9.32 16.25 -0.19
CA GLY A 53 -9.68 16.88 -1.46
C GLY A 53 -8.69 16.56 -2.58
N ASP A 54 -8.28 17.57 -3.33
CA ASP A 54 -7.37 17.41 -4.48
C ASP A 54 -5.94 17.00 -4.09
N LEU A 55 -5.57 17.13 -2.80
CA LEU A 55 -4.26 16.69 -2.31
C LEU A 55 -4.07 15.17 -2.39
N VAL A 56 -5.16 14.40 -2.57
CA VAL A 56 -5.11 12.95 -2.77
C VAL A 56 -4.16 12.58 -3.91
N HIS A 57 -4.09 13.35 -5.00
CA HIS A 57 -3.21 13.04 -6.13
C HIS A 57 -1.73 13.04 -5.75
N PHE A 58 -1.29 14.00 -4.94
CA PHE A 58 0.09 14.05 -4.43
C PHE A 58 0.35 12.88 -3.48
N ARG A 59 -0.61 12.57 -2.60
CA ARG A 59 -0.48 11.47 -1.63
C ARG A 59 -0.42 10.09 -2.28
N ILE A 60 -1.16 9.86 -3.37
CA ILE A 60 -1.03 8.63 -4.17
C ILE A 60 0.38 8.50 -4.72
N LYS A 61 0.95 9.59 -5.25
CA LYS A 61 2.32 9.60 -5.77
C LYS A 61 3.34 9.33 -4.67
N ASP A 62 3.16 9.92 -3.49
CA ASP A 62 4.06 9.69 -2.34
C ASP A 62 4.03 8.24 -1.87
N ILE A 63 2.83 7.65 -1.75
CA ILE A 63 2.66 6.23 -1.41
C ILE A 63 3.35 5.37 -2.46
N LYS A 64 3.10 5.64 -3.74
CA LYS A 64 3.70 4.90 -4.85
C LYS A 64 5.22 4.93 -4.80
N ASN A 65 5.80 6.12 -4.72
CA ASN A 65 7.25 6.29 -4.68
C ASN A 65 7.86 5.52 -3.50
N TRP A 66 7.26 5.63 -2.31
CA TRP A 66 7.76 4.94 -1.13
C TRP A 66 7.68 3.41 -1.28
N LEU A 67 6.59 2.87 -1.84
CA LEU A 67 6.45 1.44 -2.09
C LEU A 67 7.49 0.94 -3.10
N ASP A 68 7.71 1.70 -4.18
CA ASP A 68 8.67 1.38 -5.24
C ASP A 68 10.12 1.44 -4.69
N GLU A 69 10.47 2.47 -3.91
CA GLU A 69 11.79 2.64 -3.27
C GLU A 69 12.14 1.48 -2.33
N HIS A 70 11.15 0.94 -1.62
CA HIS A 70 11.33 -0.14 -0.64
C HIS A 70 10.99 -1.53 -1.19
N ASN A 71 10.75 -1.65 -2.51
CA ASN A 71 10.39 -2.89 -3.18
C ASN A 71 9.18 -3.61 -2.54
N ILE A 72 8.19 -2.86 -2.06
CA ILE A 72 6.95 -3.42 -1.55
C ILE A 72 6.08 -3.82 -2.74
N PRO A 73 5.66 -5.09 -2.86
CA PRO A 73 4.93 -5.52 -4.04
C PRO A 73 3.42 -5.27 -3.87
N TYR A 74 2.82 -4.57 -4.83
CA TYR A 74 1.38 -4.27 -4.89
C TYR A 74 0.89 -4.38 -6.34
N ASP A 75 -0.42 -4.26 -6.56
CA ASP A 75 -1.04 -4.21 -7.89
C ASP A 75 -1.68 -2.84 -8.15
N ASP A 76 -2.31 -2.24 -7.14
CA ASP A 76 -2.98 -0.95 -7.26
C ASP A 76 -3.00 -0.16 -5.95
N ILE A 77 -3.26 1.13 -6.06
CA ILE A 77 -3.63 2.02 -4.95
C ILE A 77 -5.07 2.45 -5.17
N VAL A 78 -5.97 2.19 -4.21
CA VAL A 78 -7.41 2.36 -4.38
C VAL A 78 -7.93 3.53 -3.56
N VAL A 79 -8.45 4.55 -4.26
CA VAL A 79 -9.19 5.67 -3.66
C VAL A 79 -10.60 5.21 -3.30
N TYR A 80 -11.11 5.64 -2.14
CA TYR A 80 -12.43 5.29 -1.63
C TYR A 80 -13.16 6.47 -0.99
#